data_AF-A0A6P0SX46-F1
#
_entry.id   AF-A0A6P0SX46-F1
#
_cell.length_a   1.000
_cell.length_b   1.000
_cell.length_c   1.000
_cell.angle_alpha   90.00
_cell.angle_beta   90.00
_cell.angle_gamma   90.00
#
_symmetry.space_group_name_H-M   'P 1'
#
loop_
_entity.id
_entity.type
_entity.pdbx_description
1 polymer ?
#
loop_
_entity_poly.entity_id
_entity_poly.type
_entity_poly.pdbx_seq_one_letter_code
_entity_poly.pdbx_strand_id
1 'polypeptide(L)' 'MSNPNYWKPAYQLFNPEQPLTTPEEIRDFYVQREDSPVENLIAILEMEDQPAKFLLAGHRGSGKTTELRRIEQELAENYA' A
#
# COMPACT_ATOMS: atom_id res chain seq x y z
N MET A 1 30.08 -0.83 13.10
CA MET A 1 28.92 -1.53 12.48
C MET A 1 28.74 -0.98 11.06
N SER A 2 29.42 -1.54 10.07
CA SER A 2 29.44 -1.02 8.69
C SER A 2 29.68 -2.12 7.65
N ASN A 3 29.28 -3.37 7.95
CA ASN A 3 29.32 -4.44 6.97
C ASN A 3 28.06 -4.36 6.10
N PRO A 4 28.18 -4.11 4.78
CA PRO A 4 27.03 -4.04 3.88
C PRO A 4 26.23 -5.34 3.86
N ASN A 5 26.88 -6.50 4.05
CA ASN A 5 26.20 -7.79 4.07
C ASN A 5 25.23 -7.94 5.25
N TYR A 6 25.47 -7.22 6.35
CA TYR A 6 24.57 -7.22 7.49
C TYR A 6 23.29 -6.41 7.23
N TRP A 7 23.43 -5.23 6.60
CA TRP A 7 22.30 -4.31 6.35
C TRP A 7 21.55 -4.59 5.04
N LYS A 8 22.19 -5.30 4.09
CA LYS A 8 21.61 -5.59 2.78
C LYS A 8 20.23 -6.24 2.85
N PRO A 9 19.96 -7.26 3.70
CA PRO A 9 18.62 -7.84 3.79
C PRO A 9 17.58 -6.82 4.26
N ALA A 10 17.89 -6.03 5.30
CA ALA A 10 16.99 -5.00 5.80
C ALA A 10 16.70 -3.93 4.72
N TYR A 11 17.73 -3.45 4.02
CA TYR A 11 17.55 -2.51 2.91
C TYR A 11 16.69 -3.09 1.78
N GLN A 12 16.87 -4.37 1.44
CA GLN A 12 16.09 -5.03 0.40
C GLN A 12 14.62 -5.19 0.78
N LEU A 13 14.32 -5.49 2.05
CA LEU A 13 12.95 -5.58 2.56
C LEU A 13 12.25 -4.22 2.60
N PHE A 14 12.98 -3.16 2.91
CA PHE A 14 12.44 -1.79 2.98
C PHE A 14 12.80 -0.94 1.75
N ASN A 15 12.94 -1.55 0.57
CA ASN A 15 13.30 -0.83 -0.64
C ASN A 15 12.17 0.12 -1.07
N PRO A 16 12.30 1.45 -0.95
CA PRO A 16 11.22 2.40 -1.21
C PRO A 16 10.79 2.46 -2.68
N GLU A 17 11.62 1.94 -3.59
CA GLU A 17 11.31 1.85 -5.02
C GLU A 17 10.47 0.62 -5.38
N GLN A 18 10.24 -0.30 -4.44
CA GLN A 18 9.41 -1.49 -4.64
C GLN A 18 8.15 -1.38 -3.77
N PRO A 19 6.95 -1.50 -4.37
CA PRO A 19 5.73 -1.56 -3.57
C PRO A 19 5.61 -2.91 -2.88
N LEU A 20 4.93 -2.95 -1.74
CA LEU A 20 4.39 -4.19 -1.18
C LEU A 20 3.28 -4.71 -2.11
N THR A 21 3.35 -5.99 -2.47
CA THR A 21 2.50 -6.62 -3.48
C THR A 21 1.66 -7.78 -2.99
N THR A 22 2.13 -8.52 -1.98
CA THR A 22 1.39 -9.67 -1.44
C THR A 22 0.66 -9.32 -0.13
N PRO A 23 -0.39 -10.07 0.26
CA PRO A 23 -1.03 -9.91 1.56
C PRO A 23 -0.06 -10.07 2.73
N GLU A 24 0.90 -11.00 2.63
CA GLU A 24 1.92 -11.21 3.66
C GLU A 24 2.86 -10.02 3.75
N GLU A 25 3.29 -9.46 2.62
CA GLU A 25 4.14 -8.27 2.60
C GLU A 25 3.45 -7.07 3.23
N ILE A 26 2.17 -6.86 2.92
CA ILE A 26 1.37 -5.80 3.53
C ILE A 26 1.24 -6.04 5.03
N ARG A 27 0.85 -7.24 5.47
CA ARG A 27 0.71 -7.55 6.91
C ARG A 27 2.02 -7.34 7.69
N ASP A 28 3.14 -7.76 7.13
CA ASP A 28 4.40 -7.85 7.87
C ASP A 28 5.28 -6.59 7.75
N PHE A 29 5.13 -5.79 6.67
CA PHE A 29 6.00 -4.63 6.40
C PHE A 29 5.26 -3.31 6.21
N TYR A 30 3.94 -3.29 6.05
CA TYR A 30 3.20 -2.04 5.95
C TYR A 30 3.18 -1.30 7.28
N VAL A 31 3.39 0.01 7.22
CA VAL A 31 3.28 0.89 8.37
C VAL A 31 2.09 1.82 8.15
N GLN A 32 1.04 1.63 8.96
CA GLN A 32 -0.16 2.46 8.91
C GLN A 32 0.20 3.92 9.18
N ARG A 33 -0.32 4.79 8.32
CA ARG A 33 -0.18 6.25 8.43
C ARG A 33 -1.45 6.85 8.98
N GLU A 34 -1.33 7.88 9.81
CA GLU A 34 -2.49 8.64 10.32
C GLU A 34 -3.32 9.28 9.18
N ASP A 35 -2.68 9.57 8.05
CA ASP A 35 -3.26 10.23 6.88
C ASP A 35 -3.58 9.26 5.72
N SER A 36 -3.73 7.96 5.98
CA SER A 36 -4.00 6.99 4.91
C SER A 36 -5.36 7.28 4.24
N PRO A 37 -5.42 7.38 2.89
CA PRO A 37 -6.66 7.65 2.18
C PRO A 37 -7.53 6.40 1.97
N VAL A 38 -7.07 5.22 2.38
CA VAL A 38 -7.69 3.92 2.03
C VAL A 38 -9.13 3.82 2.50
N GLU A 39 -9.38 4.04 3.80
CA GLU A 39 -10.73 3.94 4.38
C GLU A 39 -11.72 4.89 3.71
N ASN A 40 -11.30 6.13 3.46
CA ASN A 40 -12.11 7.12 2.77
C ASN A 40 -12.40 6.72 1.31
N LEU A 41 -11.41 6.18 0.60
CA LEU A 41 -11.59 5.73 -0.77
C LEU A 41 -12.54 4.54 -0.86
N ILE A 42 -12.48 3.60 0.08
CA ILE A 42 -13.40 2.46 0.16
C ILE A 42 -14.82 2.95 0.42
N ALA A 43 -15.02 3.84 1.39
CA ALA A 43 -16.33 4.41 1.67
C ALA A 43 -16.91 5.15 0.45
N ILE A 44 -16.10 5.87 -0.32
CA ILE A 44 -16.55 6.52 -1.55
C ILE A 44 -16.92 5.48 -2.63
N LEU A 45 -16.11 4.43 -2.79
CA LEU A 45 -16.36 3.35 -3.74
C LEU A 45 -17.65 2.58 -3.41
N GLU A 46 -17.93 2.36 -2.13
CA GLU A 46 -19.15 1.72 -1.62
C GLU A 46 -20.42 2.50 -1.95
N MET A 47 -20.34 3.83 -1.96
CA MET A 47 -21.50 4.71 -2.18
C MET A 47 -21.80 4.98 -3.66
N GLU A 48 -20.90 4.59 -4.57
CA GLU A 48 -21.01 4.92 -5.98
C GLU A 48 -21.59 3.75 -6.80
N ASP A 49 -22.74 3.98 -7.44
CA ASP A 49 -23.39 2.99 -8.31
C ASP A 49 -22.73 2.89 -9.70
N GLN A 50 -21.88 3.86 -10.07
CA GLN A 50 -21.18 3.92 -11.35
C GLN A 50 -19.65 3.71 -11.21
N PRO A 51 -18.94 3.24 -12.25
CA PRO A 51 -17.49 3.13 -12.18
C PRO A 51 -16.80 4.49 -11.95
N ALA A 52 -16.28 4.70 -10.73
CA ALA A 52 -15.53 5.91 -10.37
C ALA A 52 -14.06 5.84 -10.82
N LYS A 53 -13.47 7.01 -11.11
CA LYS A 53 -12.05 7.16 -11.48
C LYS A 53 -11.32 7.98 -10.42
N PHE A 54 -10.27 7.41 -9.85
CA PHE A 54 -9.45 8.05 -8.83
C PHE A 54 -8.04 8.33 -9.33
N LEU A 55 -7.49 9.48 -8.94
CA LEU A 55 -6.10 9.86 -9.18
C LEU A 55 -5.34 9.85 -7.86
N LEU A 56 -4.42 8.91 -7.69
CA LEU A 56 -3.48 8.94 -6.57
C LEU A 56 -2.26 9.80 -6.96
N ALA A 57 -2.10 10.95 -6.32
CA ALA A 57 -1.00 11.88 -6.54
C ALA A 57 0.00 11.89 -5.38
N GLY A 58 1.28 12.08 -5.68
CA GLY A 58 2.35 12.14 -4.67
C GLY A 58 3.73 11.78 -5.23
N HIS A 59 4.80 12.10 -4.48
CA HIS A 59 6.19 11.86 -4.88
C HIS A 59 6.50 10.38 -5.14
N ARG A 60 7.51 10.06 -5.97
CA ARG A 60 7.96 8.67 -6.17
C ARG A 60 8.40 8.06 -4.82
N GLY A 61 8.16 6.77 -4.64
CA GLY A 61 8.43 6.07 -3.37
C GLY A 61 7.50 6.42 -2.20
N SER A 62 6.46 7.25 -2.39
CA SER A 62 5.54 7.66 -1.32
C SER A 62 4.49 6.60 -0.92
N GLY A 63 4.58 5.37 -1.42
CA GLY A 63 3.64 4.28 -1.10
C GLY A 63 2.33 4.21 -1.89
N LYS A 64 2.11 5.06 -2.91
CA LYS A 64 0.84 5.10 -3.67
C LYS A 64 0.37 3.74 -4.20
N THR A 65 1.28 2.99 -4.84
CA THR A 65 0.96 1.68 -5.40
C THR A 65 0.64 0.66 -4.30
N THR A 66 1.30 0.76 -3.14
CA THR A 66 1.01 -0.08 -1.97
C THR A 66 -0.37 0.23 -1.40
N GLU A 67 -0.75 1.50 -1.25
CA GLU A 67 -2.10 1.86 -0.80
C GLU A 67 -3.18 1.38 -1.78
N LEU A 68 -2.93 1.41 -3.10
CA LEU A 68 -3.87 0.86 -4.09
C LEU A 68 -4.05 -0.66 -3.91
N ARG A 69 -2.97 -1.40 -3.63
CA ARG A 69 -3.03 -2.85 -3.36
C ARG A 69 -3.77 -3.16 -2.06
N ARG A 70 -3.64 -2.30 -1.05
CA ARG A 70 -4.43 -2.42 0.18
C ARG A 70 -5.93 -2.28 -0.10
N ILE A 71 -6.32 -1.28 -0.89
CA ILE A 71 -7.73 -1.11 -1.31
C ILE A 71 -8.22 -2.35 -2.06
N GLU A 72 -7.43 -2.88 -2.99
CA GLU A 72 -7.77 -4.11 -3.72
C GLU A 72 -8.02 -5.29 -2.77
N GLN A 73 -7.17 -5.47 -1.75
CA GLN A 73 -7.32 -6.53 -0.75
C GLN A 73 -8.56 -6.34 0.12
N GLU A 74 -8.79 -5.14 0.66
CA GLU A 74 -9.96 -4.87 1.50
C GLU A 74 -11.27 -5.05 0.71
N LEU A 75 -11.31 -4.61 -0.56
CA LEU A 75 -12.45 -4.85 -1.43
C LEU A 75 -12.63 -6.34 -1.74
N ALA A 76 -11.55 -7.08 -1.96
CA ALA A 76 -11.64 -8.52 -2.20
C ALA A 76 -12.19 -9.27 -0.97
N GLU A 77 -11.84 -8.85 0.25
CA GLU A 77 -12.36 -9.45 1.49
C GLU A 77 -13.83 -9.11 1.75
N ASN A 78 -14.24 -7.87 1.47
CA ASN A 78 -15.60 -7.39 1.76
C ASN A 78 -16.64 -7.81 0.71
N TYR A 79 -16.21 -8.16 -0.51
CA TYR A 79 -17.09 -8.48 -1.63
C TYR A 79 -16.89 -9.89 -2.23
N ALA A 80 -16.18 -10.78 -1.52
CA ALA A 80 -16.03 -12.20 -1.89
C ALA A 80 -17.28 -13.04 -1.63
#